data_AF-A0A1V5JLZ0-F1
#
_entry.id   AF-A0A1V5JLZ0-F1
#
_cell.length_a   1.000
_cell.length_b   1.000
_cell.length_c   1.000
_cell.angle_alpha   90.00
_cell.angle_beta   90.00
_cell.angle_gamma   90.00
#
_symmetry.space_group_name_H-M   'P 1'
#
loop_
_entity.id
_entity.type
_entity.pdbx_description
1 polymer ?
#
loop_
_entity_poly.entity_id
_entity_poly.type
_entity_poly.pdbx_seq_one_letter_code
_entity_poly.pdbx_strand_id
1 'polypeptide(L)'
;MLAGYRQRWPSLRVSTWQQQMPDLEQLIELNYVSMNLVIGLVFGVTGLGVAAAFVIFILKNLREYGMLRAVGLSGFETGTLIWLQVVLLNLVASGLGLGLGCAVTLLAARHGIDLSAFTSHNRYFAVSGVIYPSLNRYAVLAPPLCALSLSLLAGLWPAAMAAFRSSSELIRGLTR
;
A
#
# COMPACT_ATOMS: atom_id res chain seq x y z
N MET A 1 -0.05 11.64 -33.72
CA MET A 1 0.39 10.64 -34.72
C MET A 1 -0.70 10.25 -35.73
N LEU A 2 -1.96 10.02 -35.33
CA LEU A 2 -3.06 9.59 -36.24
C LEU A 2 -3.47 10.62 -37.31
N ALA A 3 -3.36 11.92 -37.00
CA ALA A 3 -3.65 12.99 -37.96
C ALA A 3 -2.73 12.95 -39.21
N GLY A 4 -1.47 12.53 -39.04
CA GLY A 4 -0.52 12.41 -40.15
C GLY A 4 -0.82 11.25 -41.10
N TYR A 5 -1.38 10.14 -40.59
CA TYR A 5 -1.80 9.00 -41.41
C TYR A 5 -3.07 9.31 -42.22
N ARG A 6 -4.02 10.03 -41.61
CA ARG A 6 -5.26 10.46 -42.28
C ARG A 6 -5.00 11.44 -43.43
N GLN A 7 -3.95 12.24 -43.32
CA GLN A 7 -3.55 13.22 -44.35
C GLN A 7 -2.80 12.58 -45.53
N ARG A 8 -2.09 11.46 -45.30
CA ARG A 8 -1.25 10.82 -46.32
C ARG A 8 -2.00 9.76 -47.16
N TRP A 9 -3.11 9.22 -46.65
CA TRP A 9 -3.93 8.21 -47.31
C TRP A 9 -5.44 8.50 -47.12
N PRO A 10 -6.02 9.45 -47.87
CA PRO A 10 -7.40 9.93 -47.67
C PRO A 10 -8.49 8.87 -47.91
N SER A 11 -8.15 7.73 -48.53
CA SER A 11 -9.05 6.61 -48.77
C SER A 11 -9.14 5.59 -47.63
N LEU A 12 -8.25 5.62 -46.62
CA LEU A 12 -8.31 4.72 -45.47
C LEU A 12 -8.99 5.39 -44.26
N ARG A 13 -10.13 4.83 -43.82
CA ARG A 13 -10.75 5.18 -42.53
C ARG A 13 -9.94 4.57 -41.38
N VAL A 14 -8.96 5.33 -40.89
CA VAL A 14 -8.23 5.02 -39.66
C VAL A 14 -9.07 5.50 -38.46
N SER A 15 -9.68 4.55 -37.76
CA SER A 15 -10.41 4.75 -36.51
C SER A 15 -9.63 4.11 -35.36
N THR A 16 -9.62 4.75 -34.18
CA THR A 16 -9.05 4.14 -32.97
C THR A 16 -9.99 3.07 -32.42
N TRP A 17 -9.44 2.09 -31.69
CA TRP A 17 -10.24 1.05 -31.04
C TRP A 17 -11.31 1.64 -30.09
N GLN A 18 -10.98 2.75 -29.44
CA GLN A 18 -11.88 3.57 -28.61
C GLN A 18 -13.13 4.03 -29.38
N GLN A 19 -12.93 4.49 -30.62
CA GLN A 19 -14.03 4.93 -31.48
C GLN A 19 -14.85 3.77 -32.04
N GLN A 20 -14.29 2.56 -32.13
CA GLN A 20 -14.98 1.37 -32.61
C GLN A 20 -15.77 0.66 -31.51
N MET A 21 -15.36 0.80 -30.24
CA MET A 21 -15.97 0.12 -29.10
C MET A 21 -16.08 1.05 -27.87
N PRO A 22 -16.90 2.12 -27.95
CA PRO A 22 -17.02 3.10 -26.86
C PRO A 22 -17.55 2.48 -25.56
N ASP A 23 -18.40 1.44 -25.65
CA ASP A 23 -18.92 0.73 -24.47
C ASP A 23 -17.80 0.03 -23.67
N LEU A 24 -16.76 -0.50 -24.36
CA LEU A 24 -15.61 -1.10 -23.69
C LEU A 24 -14.72 -0.06 -23.02
N GLU A 25 -14.56 1.11 -23.62
CA GLU A 25 -13.82 2.21 -23.01
C GLU A 25 -14.50 2.65 -21.70
N GLN A 26 -15.83 2.80 -21.70
CA GLN A 26 -16.59 3.10 -20.49
C GLN A 26 -16.45 2.00 -19.43
N LEU A 27 -16.51 0.72 -19.80
CA LEU A 27 -16.32 -0.39 -18.86
C LEU A 27 -14.92 -0.40 -18.23
N ILE A 28 -13.89 -0.07 -19.01
CA ILE A 28 -12.51 0.04 -18.52
C ILE A 28 -12.39 1.22 -17.55
N GLU A 29 -12.96 2.39 -17.87
CA GLU A 29 -12.97 3.55 -16.96
C GLU A 29 -13.69 3.26 -15.65
N LEU A 30 -14.86 2.62 -15.71
CA LEU A 30 -15.61 2.20 -14.53
C LEU A 30 -14.80 1.21 -13.67
N ASN A 31 -14.10 0.27 -14.31
CA ASN A 31 -13.22 -0.67 -13.60
C ASN A 31 -12.06 0.05 -12.91
N TYR A 32 -11.42 1.02 -13.57
CA TYR A 32 -10.36 1.83 -12.96
C TYR A 32 -10.84 2.59 -11.72
N VAL A 33 -12.00 3.24 -11.80
CA VAL A 33 -12.59 3.97 -10.65
C VAL A 33 -12.91 3.01 -9.51
N SER A 34 -13.52 1.87 -9.82
CA SER A 34 -13.86 0.83 -8.85
C SER A 34 -12.61 0.28 -8.14
N MET A 35 -11.57 -0.07 -8.89
CA MET A 35 -10.31 -0.55 -8.32
C MET A 35 -9.62 0.50 -7.45
N ASN A 36 -9.61 1.76 -7.88
CA ASN A 36 -9.00 2.82 -7.08
C ASN A 36 -9.72 3.03 -5.73
N LEU A 37 -11.05 2.90 -5.71
CA LEU A 37 -11.84 2.95 -4.48
C LEU A 37 -11.48 1.79 -3.55
N VAL A 38 -11.46 0.56 -4.07
CA VAL A 38 -11.11 -0.64 -3.30
C VAL A 38 -9.69 -0.53 -2.73
N ILE A 39 -8.73 -0.10 -3.55
CA ILE A 39 -7.35 0.15 -3.12
C ILE A 39 -7.35 1.17 -1.96
N GLY A 40 -8.02 2.31 -2.11
CA GLY A 40 -8.13 3.31 -1.05
C GLY A 40 -8.66 2.75 0.27
N LEU A 41 -9.70 1.90 0.22
CA LEU A 41 -10.26 1.25 1.40
C LEU A 41 -9.26 0.29 2.05
N VAL A 42 -8.60 -0.54 1.26
CA VAL A 42 -7.57 -1.47 1.75
C VAL A 42 -6.45 -0.71 2.46
N PHE A 43 -5.92 0.34 1.84
CA PHE A 43 -4.91 1.19 2.47
C PHE A 43 -5.40 1.84 3.76
N GLY A 44 -6.65 2.30 3.82
CA GLY A 44 -7.26 2.84 5.03
C GLY A 44 -7.33 1.83 6.17
N VAL A 45 -7.83 0.63 5.91
CA VAL A 45 -7.91 -0.46 6.91
C VAL A 45 -6.52 -0.89 7.36
N THR A 46 -5.58 -1.03 6.43
CA THR A 46 -4.18 -1.35 6.75
C THR A 46 -3.54 -0.27 7.62
N GLY A 47 -3.75 1.01 7.31
CA GLY A 47 -3.23 2.12 8.10
C GLY A 47 -3.72 2.10 9.55
N LEU A 48 -5.02 1.86 9.76
CA LEU A 48 -5.60 1.72 11.10
C LEU A 48 -5.03 0.49 11.84
N GLY A 49 -4.88 -0.64 11.16
CA GLY A 49 -4.28 -1.84 11.73
C GLY A 49 -2.83 -1.63 12.18
N VAL A 50 -2.04 -0.93 11.36
CA VAL A 50 -0.65 -0.56 11.68
C VAL A 50 -0.59 0.38 12.88
N ALA A 51 -1.43 1.41 12.92
CA ALA A 51 -1.51 2.32 14.06
C ALA A 51 -1.85 1.58 15.36
N ALA A 52 -2.84 0.68 15.32
CA ALA A 52 -3.24 -0.12 16.48
C ALA A 52 -2.12 -1.05 16.96
N ALA A 53 -1.40 -1.68 16.03
CA ALA A 53 -0.24 -2.51 16.36
C ALA A 53 0.88 -1.70 17.04
N PHE A 54 1.17 -0.49 16.53
CA PHE A 54 2.17 0.39 17.14
C PHE A 54 1.75 0.89 18.53
N VAL A 55 0.47 1.18 18.75
CA VAL A 55 -0.04 1.50 20.10
C VAL A 55 0.27 0.34 21.06
N ILE A 56 -0.11 -0.89 20.72
CA ILE A 56 0.12 -2.07 21.56
C ILE A 56 1.62 -2.27 21.80
N PHE A 57 2.44 -2.14 20.76
CA PHE A 57 3.89 -2.26 20.83
C PHE A 57 4.50 -1.27 21.82
N ILE A 58 4.14 0.01 21.72
CA ILE A 58 4.64 1.04 22.62
C ILE A 58 4.16 0.79 24.05
N LEU A 59 2.88 0.46 24.24
CA LEU A 59 2.29 0.23 25.56
C LEU A 59 3.01 -0.89 26.33
N LYS A 60 3.42 -1.97 25.65
CA LYS A 60 4.17 -3.07 26.27
C LYS A 60 5.55 -2.65 26.75
N ASN A 61 6.23 -1.78 26.00
CA ASN A 61 7.60 -1.33 26.29
C ASN A 61 7.66 -0.07 27.17
N LEU A 62 6.51 0.47 27.59
CA LEU A 62 6.42 1.67 28.42
C LEU A 62 7.25 1.60 29.71
N ARG A 63 7.29 0.43 30.36
CA ARG A 63 8.09 0.23 31.59
C ARG A 63 9.58 0.38 31.32
N GLU A 64 10.06 -0.14 30.20
CA GLU A 64 11.46 -0.05 29.80
C GLU A 64 11.84 1.41 29.51
N TYR A 65 11.00 2.14 28.78
CA TYR A 65 11.19 3.57 28.54
C TYR A 65 11.17 4.40 29.84
N GLY A 66 10.32 4.01 30.80
CA GLY A 66 10.31 4.61 32.14
C GLY A 66 11.61 4.38 32.92
N MET A 67 12.17 3.16 32.86
CA MET A 67 13.46 2.85 33.49
C MET A 67 14.61 3.63 32.85
N LEU A 68 14.63 3.75 31.52
CA LEU A 68 15.64 4.53 30.81
C LEU A 68 15.65 6.00 31.25
N ARG A 69 14.46 6.60 31.45
CA ARG A 69 14.34 7.96 31.98
C ARG A 69 14.83 8.08 33.43
N ALA A 70 14.66 7.04 34.25
CA ALA A 70 15.15 7.02 35.62
C ALA A 70 16.69 6.94 35.71
N VAL A 71 17.34 6.33 34.71
CA VAL A 71 18.81 6.28 34.60
C VAL A 71 19.40 7.62 34.10
N GLY A 72 18.57 8.53 33.59
CA GLY A 72 18.98 9.88 33.22
C GLY A 72 18.75 10.25 31.75
N LEU A 73 18.12 9.37 30.94
CA LEU A 73 17.75 9.76 29.57
C LEU A 73 16.69 10.86 29.61
N SER A 74 16.92 11.92 28.85
CA SER A 74 15.94 12.97 28.63
C SER A 74 14.71 12.42 27.89
N GLY A 75 13.57 13.09 28.07
CA GLY A 75 12.35 12.74 27.33
C GLY A 75 12.50 12.82 25.83
N PHE A 76 13.36 13.74 25.35
CA PHE A 76 13.66 13.90 23.93
C PHE A 76 14.44 12.69 23.38
N GLU A 77 15.51 12.26 24.06
CA GLU A 77 16.29 11.09 23.66
C GLU A 77 15.44 9.81 23.61
N THR A 78 14.54 9.65 24.58
CA THR A 78 13.59 8.52 24.61
C THR A 78 12.62 8.59 23.42
N GLY A 79 12.11 9.78 23.10
CA GLY A 79 11.23 9.99 21.94
C GLY A 79 11.93 9.69 20.61
N THR A 80 13.18 10.14 20.45
CA THR A 80 14.00 9.86 19.26
C THR A 80 14.29 8.36 19.10
N LEU A 81 14.55 7.65 20.20
CA LEU A 81 14.76 6.20 20.19
C LEU A 81 13.53 5.45 19.67
N ILE A 82 12.34 5.78 20.19
CA ILE A 82 11.06 5.17 19.78
C ILE A 82 10.81 5.44 18.29
N TRP A 83 11.05 6.68 17.86
CA TRP A 83 10.92 7.07 16.46
C TRP A 83 11.84 6.28 15.53
N LEU A 84 13.12 6.15 15.90
CA LEU A 84 14.09 5.37 15.14
C LEU A 84 13.64 3.90 15.03
N GLN A 85 13.13 3.33 16.12
CA GLN A 85 12.63 1.96 16.13
C GLN A 85 11.45 1.78 15.16
N VAL A 86 10.48 2.69 15.16
CA VAL A 86 9.32 2.66 14.24
C VAL A 86 9.78 2.79 12.78
N VAL A 87 10.73 3.68 12.50
CA VAL A 87 11.27 3.87 11.14
C VAL A 87 12.01 2.62 10.67
N LEU A 88 12.89 2.05 11.50
CA LEU A 88 13.63 0.84 11.17
C LEU A 88 12.69 -0.35 10.94
N LEU A 89 11.67 -0.51 11.79
CA LEU A 89 10.69 -1.58 11.65
C LEU A 89 9.90 -1.45 10.33
N ASN A 90 9.49 -0.23 9.98
CA ASN A 90 8.81 0.05 8.71
C ASN A 90 9.71 -0.22 7.49
N LEU A 91 10.99 0.16 7.55
CA LEU A 91 11.94 -0.09 6.45
C LEU A 91 12.14 -1.59 6.21
N VAL A 92 12.34 -2.36 7.28
CA VAL A 92 12.50 -3.82 7.19
C VAL A 92 11.20 -4.46 6.67
N ALA A 93 10.05 -4.08 7.22
CA ALA A 93 8.76 -4.60 6.79
C ALA A 93 8.47 -4.29 5.31
N SER A 94 8.78 -3.08 4.86
CA SER A 94 8.60 -2.69 3.46
C SER A 94 9.55 -3.43 2.52
N GLY A 95 10.83 -3.57 2.89
CA GLY A 95 11.80 -4.32 2.10
C GLY A 95 11.38 -5.79 1.92
N LEU A 96 10.94 -6.43 3.01
CA LEU A 96 10.42 -7.79 2.97
C LEU A 96 9.12 -7.89 2.16
N GLY A 97 8.18 -6.97 2.36
CA GLY A 97 6.91 -6.93 1.62
C GLY A 97 7.11 -6.75 0.12
N LEU A 98 8.03 -5.86 -0.28
CA LEU A 98 8.44 -5.65 -1.67
C LEU A 98 9.06 -6.91 -2.28
N GLY A 99 10.00 -7.53 -1.58
CA GLY A 99 10.67 -8.75 -2.03
C GLY A 99 9.68 -9.89 -2.23
N LEU A 100 8.81 -10.13 -1.24
CA LEU A 100 7.76 -11.15 -1.31
C LEU A 100 6.75 -10.85 -2.42
N GLY A 101 6.30 -9.61 -2.54
CA GLY A 101 5.36 -9.18 -3.58
C GLY A 101 5.93 -9.38 -4.99
N CYS A 102 7.19 -9.01 -5.21
CA CYS A 102 7.87 -9.26 -6.48
C CYS A 102 8.02 -10.76 -6.76
N ALA A 103 8.41 -11.56 -5.76
CA ALA A 103 8.56 -13.00 -5.91
C ALA A 103 7.23 -13.66 -6.30
N VAL A 104 6.14 -13.34 -5.61
CA VAL A 104 4.79 -13.83 -5.92
C VAL A 104 4.36 -13.43 -7.32
N THR A 105 4.60 -12.17 -7.71
CA THR A 105 4.23 -11.67 -9.03
C THR A 105 5.02 -12.37 -10.13
N LEU A 106 6.32 -12.63 -9.93
CA LEU A 106 7.15 -13.38 -10.88
C LEU A 106 6.72 -14.85 -11.00
N LEU A 107 6.34 -15.49 -9.89
CA LEU A 107 5.81 -16.86 -9.90
C LEU A 107 4.47 -16.94 -10.65
N ALA A 108 3.58 -15.97 -10.40
CA ALA A 108 2.31 -15.84 -11.08
C ALA A 108 2.47 -15.48 -12.56
N ALA A 109 3.48 -14.69 -12.92
CA ALA A 109 3.80 -14.37 -14.32
C ALA A 109 4.27 -15.60 -15.10
N ARG A 110 4.88 -16.60 -14.44
CA ARG A 110 5.30 -17.85 -15.08
C ARG A 110 4.17 -18.86 -15.26
N HIS A 111 3.28 -18.99 -14.27
CA HIS A 111 2.17 -19.95 -14.32
C HIS A 111 0.94 -19.40 -15.03
N GLY A 112 0.80 -18.07 -15.10
CA GLY A 112 -0.44 -17.42 -15.50
C GLY A 112 -1.51 -17.59 -14.41
N ILE A 113 -2.27 -16.54 -14.14
CA ILE A 113 -3.41 -16.64 -13.22
C ILE A 113 -4.61 -17.07 -14.05
N ASP A 114 -4.98 -18.35 -13.96
CA ASP A 114 -6.17 -18.87 -14.62
C ASP A 114 -7.43 -18.44 -13.86
N LEU A 115 -8.13 -17.47 -14.43
CA LEU A 115 -9.40 -16.94 -13.96
C LEU A 115 -10.59 -17.56 -14.71
N SER A 116 -10.36 -18.55 -15.59
CA SER A 116 -11.42 -19.20 -16.38
C SER A 116 -12.53 -19.77 -15.50
N ALA A 117 -12.19 -20.22 -14.29
CA ALA A 117 -13.14 -20.71 -13.29
C ALA A 117 -14.05 -19.62 -12.69
N PHE A 118 -13.63 -18.35 -12.74
CA PHE A 118 -14.37 -17.19 -12.21
C PHE A 118 -15.05 -16.35 -13.29
N THR A 119 -14.66 -16.52 -14.56
CA THR A 119 -15.25 -15.80 -15.71
C THR A 119 -16.38 -16.59 -16.35
N SER A 120 -17.54 -16.68 -15.69
CA SER A 120 -18.72 -17.30 -16.30
C SER A 120 -19.33 -16.39 -17.37
N HIS A 121 -19.29 -16.82 -18.63
CA HIS A 121 -20.18 -16.41 -19.74
C HIS A 121 -20.13 -14.96 -20.28
N ASN A 122 -19.16 -14.13 -19.91
CA ASN A 122 -19.03 -12.81 -20.52
C ASN A 122 -18.25 -12.88 -21.86
N ARG A 123 -18.92 -12.58 -22.99
CA ARG A 123 -18.35 -12.61 -24.35
C ARG A 123 -17.08 -11.76 -24.52
N TYR A 124 -16.88 -10.75 -23.68
CA TYR A 124 -15.69 -9.89 -23.72
C TYR A 124 -14.44 -10.49 -23.05
N PHE A 125 -14.60 -11.49 -22.17
CA PHE A 125 -13.48 -12.17 -21.47
C PHE A 125 -13.14 -13.55 -22.07
N ALA A 126 -13.85 -13.98 -23.10
CA ALA A 126 -13.82 -15.34 -23.63
C ALA A 126 -12.53 -15.73 -24.41
N VAL A 127 -11.59 -14.80 -24.62
CA VAL A 127 -10.43 -15.03 -25.53
C VAL A 127 -9.17 -15.52 -24.78
N SER A 128 -9.02 -15.23 -23.49
CA SER A 128 -7.96 -15.81 -22.64
C SER A 128 -8.32 -15.60 -21.17
N GLY A 129 -8.75 -16.65 -20.48
CA GLY A 129 -8.99 -16.63 -19.03
C GLY A 129 -7.70 -16.57 -18.20
N VAL A 130 -6.53 -16.63 -18.84
CA VAL A 130 -5.24 -16.53 -18.17
C VAL A 130 -4.72 -15.09 -18.21
N ILE A 131 -4.58 -14.47 -17.04
CA ILE A 131 -3.97 -13.15 -16.88
C ILE A 131 -2.51 -13.33 -16.46
N TYR A 132 -1.61 -12.73 -17.23
CA TYR A 132 -0.19 -12.68 -16.92
C TYR A 132 0.14 -11.35 -16.25
N PRO A 133 0.46 -11.35 -14.94
CA PRO A 133 0.91 -10.14 -14.28
C PRO A 133 2.22 -9.64 -14.91
N SER A 134 2.28 -8.33 -15.18
CA SER A 134 3.49 -7.68 -15.68
C SER A 134 4.08 -6.79 -14.59
N LEU A 135 5.39 -6.92 -14.33
CA LEU A 135 6.10 -5.99 -13.46
C LEU A 135 6.38 -4.70 -14.22
N ASN A 136 5.57 -3.68 -13.98
CA ASN A 136 5.89 -2.32 -14.38
C ASN A 136 6.68 -1.62 -13.27
N ARG A 137 7.68 -0.79 -13.63
CA ARG A 137 8.44 0.01 -12.65
C ARG A 137 7.51 0.88 -11.78
N TYR A 138 6.45 1.41 -12.37
CA TYR A 138 5.43 2.17 -11.63
C TYR A 138 4.68 1.31 -10.59
N ALA A 139 4.36 0.05 -10.92
CA ALA A 139 3.68 -0.87 -10.02
C ALA A 139 4.58 -1.36 -8.87
N VAL A 140 5.90 -1.40 -9.09
CA VAL A 140 6.87 -1.78 -8.07
C VAL A 140 7.24 -0.62 -7.15
N LEU A 141 7.24 0.62 -7.64
CA LEU A 141 7.67 1.78 -6.85
C LEU A 141 6.51 2.52 -6.17
N ALA A 142 5.42 2.82 -6.89
CA ALA A 142 4.41 3.75 -6.39
C ALA A 142 3.61 3.17 -5.20
N PRO A 143 3.02 1.96 -5.25
CA PRO A 143 2.25 1.43 -4.12
C PRO A 143 3.07 1.24 -2.83
N PRO A 144 4.30 0.70 -2.87
CA PRO A 144 5.12 0.52 -1.67
C PRO A 144 5.58 1.84 -1.05
N LEU A 145 5.89 2.86 -1.88
CA LEU A 145 6.20 4.20 -1.38
C LEU A 145 4.97 4.85 -0.73
N CYS A 146 3.79 4.69 -1.31
CA CYS A 146 2.54 5.13 -0.70
C CYS A 146 2.28 4.40 0.61
N ALA A 147 2.47 3.07 0.65
CA ALA A 147 2.29 2.25 1.85
C ALA A 147 3.24 2.68 2.98
N LEU A 148 4.53 2.88 2.66
CA LEU A 148 5.53 3.37 3.60
C LEU A 148 5.17 4.76 4.14
N SER A 149 4.76 5.66 3.26
CA SER A 149 4.36 7.01 3.65
C SER A 149 3.16 6.94 4.59
N LEU A 150 2.17 6.12 4.25
CA LEU A 150 0.94 5.96 5.04
C LEU A 150 1.21 5.26 6.37
N SER A 151 2.12 4.28 6.43
CA SER A 151 2.48 3.59 7.66
C SER A 151 3.32 4.46 8.60
N LEU A 152 4.20 5.30 8.07
CA LEU A 152 4.92 6.31 8.83
C LEU A 152 3.95 7.37 9.38
N LEU A 153 3.00 7.83 8.56
CA LEU A 153 1.95 8.76 9.00
C LEU A 153 1.04 8.14 10.06
N ALA A 154 0.71 6.86 9.93
CA ALA A 154 -0.06 6.13 10.94
C ALA A 154 0.72 5.96 12.26
N GLY A 155 2.05 5.81 12.18
CA GLY A 155 2.96 5.70 13.33
C GLY A 155 3.24 7.02 14.06
N LEU A 156 3.06 8.17 13.38
CA LEU A 156 3.19 9.50 13.98
C LEU A 156 2.25 9.71 15.17
N TRP A 157 0.99 9.28 15.03
CA TRP A 157 -0.04 9.43 16.05
C TRP A 157 0.33 8.74 17.39
N PRO A 158 0.67 7.44 17.43
CA PRO A 158 1.06 6.78 18.67
C PRO A 158 2.44 7.22 19.19
N ALA A 159 3.38 7.59 18.31
CA ALA A 159 4.67 8.16 18.73
C ALA A 159 4.47 9.50 19.47
N ALA A 160 3.61 10.38 18.93
CA ALA A 160 3.23 11.61 19.60
C ALA A 160 2.50 11.33 20.92
N MET A 161 1.51 10.42 20.93
CA MET A 161 0.79 10.00 22.15
C MET A 161 1.76 9.56 23.26
N ALA A 162 2.80 8.81 22.93
CA ALA A 162 3.80 8.32 23.88
C ALA A 162 4.70 9.44 24.43
N ALA A 163 5.07 10.40 23.59
CA ALA A 163 5.91 11.54 23.98
C ALA A 163 5.17 12.49 24.95
N PHE A 164 3.84 12.63 24.80
CA PHE A 164 3.03 13.51 25.63
C PHE A 164 2.56 12.87 26.96
N ARG A 165 2.63 11.54 27.13
CA ARG A 165 2.33 10.89 28.41
C ARG A 165 3.50 11.07 29.39
N SER A 166 3.29 11.89 30.42
CA SER A 166 4.24 12.11 31.51
C SER A 166 4.52 10.81 32.28
N SER A 167 5.78 10.60 32.70
CA SER A 167 6.22 9.47 33.56
C SER A 167 5.36 9.31 34.83
N SER A 168 4.72 10.38 35.31
CA SER A 168 3.86 10.34 36.50
C SER A 168 2.52 9.60 36.30
N GLU A 169 1.98 9.54 35.09
CA GLU A 169 0.77 8.73 34.79
C GLU A 169 1.11 7.26 34.56
N LEU A 170 2.30 6.98 34.02
CA LEU A 170 2.78 5.63 33.73
C LEU A 170 2.97 4.77 34.99
N ILE A 171 3.30 5.40 36.12
CA ILE A 171 3.46 4.71 37.42
C ILE A 171 2.11 4.54 38.13
N ARG A 172 1.14 5.45 37.94
CA ARG A 172 -0.20 5.38 38.58
C ARG A 172 -1.14 4.32 37.98
N GLY A 173 -0.93 3.91 36.73
CA GLY A 173 -1.69 2.82 36.10
C GLY A 173 -1.34 1.41 36.62
N LEU A 174 -0.32 1.27 37.46
CA LEU A 174 0.17 -0.01 38.01
C LEU A 174 -0.51 -0.44 39.32
N THR A 175 -1.30 0.46 39.91
CA THR A 175 -1.98 0.24 41.20
C THR A 175 -3.47 -0.11 41.05
N ARG A 176 -3.94 -0.48 39.85
CA ARG A 176 -5.28 -1.03 39.62
C ARG A 176 -5.23 -2.29 38.78
#